data_AF-A1TI35-F1
#
_entry.id   AF-A1TI35-F1
#
_cell.length_a   1.000
_cell.length_b   1.000
_cell.length_c   1.000
_cell.angle_alpha   90.00
_cell.angle_beta   90.00
_cell.angle_gamma   90.00
#
_symmetry.space_group_name_H-M   'P 1'
#
loop_
_entity.id
_entity.type
_entity.pdbx_description
1 polymer ?
#
loop_
_entity_poly.entity_id
_entity_poly.type
_entity_poly.pdbx_seq_one_letter_code
_entity_poly.pdbx_strand_id
1 'polypeptide(L)'
;MDKKNWSETDVCEKRISPAIACAGWDLITQVLREYTLRAGRVVVRGNTAFRDKNSILRADYVLFHKPKVPLAVVGIVTRVTALRRLCADLRQRLAKRQSVQARLAEALVETASFSSEPC
;
A
#
# COMPACT_ATOMS: atom_id res chain seq x y z
N MET A 1 6.95 19.57 28.27
CA MET A 1 7.55 18.74 27.20
C MET A 1 6.95 19.17 25.86
N ASP A 2 7.70 20.00 25.16
CA ASP A 2 7.23 20.77 24.02
C ASP A 2 6.99 19.88 22.80
N LYS A 3 5.72 19.64 22.49
CA LYS A 3 5.26 18.89 21.31
C LYS A 3 5.48 19.63 19.98
N LYS A 4 6.37 20.63 19.91
CA LYS A 4 6.17 21.76 18.99
C LYS A 4 7.17 21.96 17.86
N ASN A 5 8.26 21.20 17.73
CA ASN A 5 9.11 21.29 16.53
C ASN A 5 9.70 19.92 16.16
N TRP A 6 8.84 19.03 15.67
CA TRP A 6 9.28 17.79 15.08
C TRP A 6 9.43 18.03 13.57
N SER A 7 10.59 17.70 13.01
CA SER A 7 10.74 17.69 11.55
C SER A 7 9.82 16.62 10.94
N GLU A 8 9.50 16.75 9.66
CA GLU A 8 8.73 15.74 8.93
C GLU A 8 9.35 14.34 9.07
N THR A 9 10.68 14.26 9.04
CA THR A 9 11.45 13.03 9.29
C THR A 9 11.24 12.50 10.70
N ASP A 10 11.32 13.35 11.73
CA ASP A 10 11.09 12.93 13.11
C ASP A 10 9.65 12.43 13.34
N VAL A 11 8.66 13.07 12.68
CA VAL A 11 7.26 12.64 12.73
C VAL A 11 7.09 11.27 12.06
N CYS A 12 7.70 11.08 10.89
CA CYS A 12 7.74 9.79 10.19
C CYS A 12 8.26 8.68 11.10
N GLU A 13 9.45 8.87 11.65
CA GLU A 13 10.17 7.84 12.38
C GLU A 13 9.55 7.54 13.74
N LYS A 14 9.20 8.57 14.50
CA LYS A 14 8.77 8.38 15.89
C LYS A 14 7.26 8.24 16.04
N ARG A 15 6.46 8.56 15.01
CA ARG A 15 4.99 8.41 15.05
C ARG A 15 4.42 7.50 13.99
N ILE A 16 4.78 7.68 12.72
CA ILE A 16 4.10 7.00 11.61
C ILE A 16 4.59 5.55 11.48
N SER A 17 5.91 5.35 11.37
CA SER A 17 6.53 4.02 11.29
C SER A 17 6.08 3.08 12.41
N PRO A 18 6.14 3.45 13.71
CA PRO A 18 5.65 2.58 14.78
C PRO A 18 4.14 2.37 14.72
N ALA A 19 3.35 3.33 14.24
CA ALA A 19 1.90 3.14 14.11
C ALA A 19 1.53 2.13 13.02
N ILE A 20 2.28 2.11 11.92
CA ILE A 20 2.12 1.13 10.84
C ILE A 20 2.52 -0.27 11.34
N ALA A 21 3.66 -0.37 12.05
CA ALA A 21 4.11 -1.61 12.66
C ALA A 21 3.10 -2.16 13.70
N CYS A 22 2.58 -1.30 14.59
CA CYS A 22 1.53 -1.68 15.55
C CYS A 22 0.23 -2.15 14.87
N ALA A 23 -0.05 -1.71 13.64
CA ALA A 23 -1.18 -2.20 12.85
C ALA A 23 -0.90 -3.55 12.15
N GLY A 24 0.27 -4.16 12.42
CA GLY A 24 0.66 -5.49 11.95
C GLY A 24 1.33 -5.51 10.58
N TRP A 25 1.61 -4.35 9.97
CA TRP A 25 2.34 -4.26 8.70
C TRP A 25 3.84 -4.42 8.91
N ASP A 26 4.50 -5.17 8.03
CA ASP A 26 5.94 -5.30 8.06
C ASP A 26 6.60 -4.10 7.37
N LEU A 27 7.40 -3.35 8.14
CA LEU A 27 8.07 -2.13 7.66
C LEU A 27 9.11 -2.41 6.57
N ILE A 28 9.69 -3.62 6.53
CA ILE A 28 10.78 -3.94 5.61
C ILE A 28 10.24 -4.44 4.28
N THR A 29 9.28 -5.36 4.31
CA THR A 29 8.79 -6.02 3.08
C THR A 29 7.55 -5.36 2.48
N GLN A 30 6.70 -4.73 3.29
CA GLN A 30 5.39 -4.24 2.86
C GLN A 30 5.30 -2.71 2.82
N VAL A 31 6.28 -1.97 3.33
CA VAL A 31 6.22 -0.51 3.44
C VAL A 31 7.42 0.11 2.74
N LEU A 32 7.17 1.02 1.80
CA LEU A 32 8.22 1.81 1.17
C LEU A 32 8.03 3.29 1.49
N ARG A 33 9.11 3.93 1.94
CA ARG A 33 9.18 5.38 2.16
C ARG A 33 9.55 6.11 0.86
N GLU A 34 9.07 7.34 0.74
CA GLU A 34 9.42 8.29 -0.33
C GLU A 34 9.26 7.73 -1.76
N TYR A 35 8.24 6.90 -1.95
CA TYR A 35 8.04 6.15 -3.18
C TYR A 35 7.53 7.06 -4.31
N THR A 36 8.17 6.97 -5.48
CA THR A 36 7.80 7.74 -6.66
C THR A 36 6.62 7.07 -7.38
N LEU A 37 5.43 7.65 -7.27
CA LEU A 37 4.22 7.16 -7.94
C LEU A 37 4.27 7.43 -9.44
N ARG A 38 4.80 8.59 -9.84
CA ARG A 38 4.90 8.99 -11.26
C ARG A 38 6.25 9.65 -11.52
N ALA A 39 6.98 9.16 -12.51
CA ALA A 39 8.29 9.67 -12.93
C ALA A 39 8.25 11.01 -13.70
N GLY A 40 7.13 11.75 -13.65
CA GLY A 40 6.92 12.99 -14.38
C GLY A 40 6.48 12.79 -15.84
N ARG A 41 5.73 13.77 -16.34
CA ARG A 41 5.25 13.89 -17.72
C ARG A 41 6.44 14.17 -18.65
N VAL A 42 6.47 13.48 -19.78
CA VAL A 42 7.41 13.79 -20.86
C VAL A 42 6.88 15.02 -21.60
N VAL A 43 7.71 16.06 -21.71
CA VAL A 43 7.42 17.28 -22.45
C VAL A 43 8.42 17.39 -23.59
N VAL A 44 7.89 17.50 -24.81
CA VAL A 44 8.69 17.69 -26.03
C VAL A 44 8.47 19.12 -26.51
N ARG A 45 9.55 19.84 -26.75
CA ARG A 45 9.54 21.19 -27.35
C ARG A 45 10.56 21.24 -28.46
N GLY A 46 10.10 21.33 -29.71
CA GLY A 46 10.97 21.26 -30.89
C GLY A 46 11.75 19.96 -30.91
N ASN A 47 13.09 20.06 -31.03
CA ASN A 47 13.99 18.90 -31.07
C ASN A 47 14.52 18.48 -29.68
N THR A 48 13.94 18.98 -28.58
CA THR A 48 14.34 18.65 -27.21
C THR A 48 13.22 17.97 -26.44
N ALA A 49 13.55 16.88 -25.76
CA ALA A 49 12.65 16.16 -24.86
C ALA A 49 13.21 16.17 -23.44
N PHE A 50 12.37 16.51 -22.46
CA PHE A 50 12.73 16.41 -21.05
C PHE A 50 11.52 15.95 -20.22
N ARG A 51 11.78 15.51 -18.98
CA ARG A 51 10.73 15.17 -18.02
C ARG A 51 10.47 16.36 -17.11
N ASP A 52 9.22 16.75 -16.99
CA ASP A 52 8.83 17.82 -16.08
C ASP A 52 8.95 17.34 -14.63
N LYS A 53 9.89 17.96 -13.89
CA LYS A 53 10.17 17.65 -12.49
C LYS A 53 8.98 17.97 -11.57
N ASN A 54 8.19 18.98 -11.91
CA ASN A 54 7.06 19.42 -11.08
C ASN A 54 5.89 18.43 -11.16
N SER A 55 5.80 17.68 -12.25
CA SER A 55 4.79 16.64 -12.45
C SER A 55 5.16 15.29 -11.82
N ILE A 56 6.31 15.19 -11.14
CA ILE A 56 6.71 14.00 -10.40
C ILE A 56 5.84 13.91 -9.15
N LEU A 57 5.10 12.81 -9.01
CA LEU A 57 4.27 12.56 -7.84
C LEU A 57 5.00 11.57 -6.92
N ARG A 58 5.25 11.97 -5.68
CA ARG A 58 5.87 11.14 -4.64
C ARG A 58 4.92 10.98 -3.46
N ALA A 59 4.99 9.81 -2.83
CA ALA A 59 4.25 9.47 -1.64
C ALA A 59 5.22 9.32 -0.47
N ASP A 60 4.82 9.79 0.72
CA ASP A 60 5.63 9.63 1.94
C ASP A 60 5.78 8.15 2.31
N TYR A 61 4.66 7.41 2.25
CA TYR A 61 4.61 5.98 2.48
C TYR A 61 3.68 5.28 1.47
N VAL A 62 4.08 4.10 1.02
CA VAL A 62 3.23 3.19 0.24
C VAL A 62 3.19 1.83 0.92
N LEU A 63 1.97 1.35 1.14
CA LEU A 63 1.67 0.03 1.70
C LEU A 63 1.46 -0.95 0.55
N PHE A 64 2.14 -2.08 0.61
CA PHE A 64 2.06 -3.18 -0.36
C PHE A 64 1.46 -4.40 0.30
N HIS A 65 0.45 -4.99 -0.35
CA HIS A 65 -0.09 -6.28 0.09
C HIS A 65 0.77 -7.45 -0.41
N LYS A 66 1.19 -7.37 -1.67
CA LYS A 66 2.07 -8.31 -2.36
C LYS A 66 3.15 -7.52 -3.09
N PRO A 67 4.30 -8.14 -3.42
CA PRO A 67 5.30 -7.50 -4.27
C PRO A 67 4.63 -6.92 -5.53
N LYS A 68 4.96 -5.67 -5.86
CA LYS A 68 4.44 -4.93 -7.03
C LYS A 68 2.93 -4.59 -7.01
N VAL A 69 2.18 -4.91 -5.95
CA VAL A 69 0.76 -4.54 -5.83
C VAL A 69 0.58 -3.52 -4.69
N PRO A 70 0.57 -2.21 -5.01
CA PRO A 70 0.34 -1.17 -4.01
C PRO A 70 -1.12 -1.22 -3.55
N LEU A 71 -1.33 -1.07 -2.25
CA LEU A 71 -2.64 -1.12 -1.61
C LEU A 71 -3.12 0.28 -1.21
N ALA A 72 -2.24 1.07 -0.60
CA ALA A 72 -2.59 2.39 -0.09
C ALA A 72 -1.37 3.32 -0.05
N VAL A 73 -1.64 4.61 -0.15
CA VAL A 73 -0.67 5.69 0.03
C VAL A 73 -0.98 6.38 1.36
N VAL A 74 0.04 6.62 2.18
CA VAL A 74 -0.08 7.29 3.48
C VAL A 74 0.78 8.54 3.46
N GLY A 75 0.19 9.68 3.84
CA GLY A 75 0.88 10.95 3.97
C GLY A 75 1.16 11.34 5.43
N ILE A 76 2.16 12.20 5.64
CA ILE A 76 2.61 12.68 6.97
C ILE A 76 1.50 13.31 7.80
N VAL A 77 0.56 14.00 7.16
CA VAL A 77 -0.51 14.77 7.81
C VAL A 77 -1.59 13.85 8.42
N THR A 78 -1.50 12.54 8.18
CA THR A 78 -2.50 11.58 8.67
C THR A 78 -2.46 11.46 10.19
N ARG A 79 -3.62 11.63 10.85
CA ARG A 79 -3.74 11.37 12.30
C ARG A 79 -3.41 9.90 12.59
N VAL A 80 -2.49 9.65 13.53
CA VAL A 80 -2.03 8.29 13.90
C VAL A 80 -3.17 7.32 14.23
N THR A 81 -4.23 7.80 14.88
CA THR A 81 -5.42 6.97 15.19
C THR A 81 -6.20 6.58 13.95
N ALA A 82 -6.36 7.50 12.99
CA ALA A 82 -7.01 7.22 11.71
C ALA A 82 -6.17 6.26 10.86
N LEU A 83 -4.84 6.44 10.86
CA LEU A 83 -3.92 5.54 10.18
C LEU A 83 -4.03 4.10 10.69
N ARG A 84 -4.01 3.91 12.01
CA ARG A 84 -4.16 2.57 12.62
C ARG A 84 -5.47 1.90 12.21
N ARG A 85 -6.59 2.64 12.25
CA ARG A 85 -7.91 2.14 11.83
C ARG A 85 -7.92 1.75 10.36
N LEU A 86 -7.40 2.60 9.47
CA LEU A 86 -7.29 2.32 8.05
C LEU A 86 -6.46 1.06 7.80
N CYS A 87 -5.28 0.97 8.42
CA CYS A 87 -4.40 -0.18 8.29
C CYS A 87 -5.07 -1.49 8.74
N ALA A 88 -5.83 -1.45 9.84
CA ALA A 88 -6.57 -2.61 10.34
C ALA A 88 -7.72 -3.01 9.39
N ASP A 89 -8.51 -2.04 8.93
CA ASP A 89 -9.61 -2.29 7.98
C ASP A 89 -9.09 -2.87 6.66
N LEU A 90 -7.99 -2.34 6.12
CA LEU A 90 -7.35 -2.87 4.92
C LEU A 90 -6.93 -4.33 5.08
N ARG A 91 -6.33 -4.71 6.21
CA ARG A 91 -5.95 -6.11 6.48
C ARG A 91 -7.17 -7.01 6.61
N GLN A 92 -8.20 -6.58 7.32
CA GLN A 92 -9.45 -7.34 7.45
C GLN A 92 -10.11 -7.58 6.09
N ARG A 93 -10.18 -6.55 5.24
CA ARG A 93 -10.72 -6.67 3.89
C ARG A 93 -9.92 -7.62 3.02
N LEU A 94 -8.59 -7.56 3.10
CA LEU A 94 -7.72 -8.49 2.38
C LEU A 94 -7.92 -9.93 2.84
N ALA A 95 -7.94 -10.18 4.15
CA ALA A 95 -8.18 -11.51 4.71
C ALA A 95 -9.55 -12.07 4.28
N LYS A 96 -10.61 -11.24 4.34
CA LYS A 96 -11.95 -11.64 3.90
C LYS A 96 -11.99 -11.97 2.40
N ARG A 97 -11.28 -11.21 1.56
CA ARG A 97 -11.21 -11.51 0.12
C ARG A 97 -10.45 -12.81 -0.13
N GLN A 98 -9.33 -13.04 0.57
CA GLN A 98 -8.55 -14.27 0.42
C GLN A 98 -9.34 -15.51 0.84
N SER A 99 -10.10 -15.46 1.93
CA SER A 99 -10.92 -16.59 2.37
C SER A 99 -12.07 -16.89 1.40
N VAL A 100 -12.71 -15.85 0.84
CA VAL A 100 -13.75 -16.02 -0.19
C VAL A 100 -13.15 -16.63 -1.47
N GLN A 101 -11.98 -16.15 -1.91
CA GLN A 101 -11.29 -16.72 -3.07
C GLN A 101 -10.91 -18.19 -2.84
N ALA A 102 -10.42 -18.55 -1.65
CA ALA A 102 -10.09 -19.93 -1.31
C ALA A 102 -11.32 -20.85 -1.34
N ARG A 103 -12.43 -20.43 -0.73
CA ARG A 103 -13.71 -21.18 -0.73
C ARG A 103 -14.27 -21.37 -2.14
N LEU A 104 -14.20 -20.34 -2.98
CA LEU A 104 -14.63 -20.44 -4.37
C LEU A 104 -13.73 -21.39 -5.16
N ALA A 105 -12.41 -21.35 -4.94
CA ALA A 105 -11.48 -22.27 -5.60
C ALA A 105 -11.75 -23.73 -5.20
N GLU A 106 -11.99 -23.99 -3.92
CA GLU A 106 -12.36 -25.33 -3.41
C GLU A 106 -13.67 -25.84 -4.04
N ALA A 107 -14.72 -25.02 -4.06
CA ALA A 107 -15.99 -25.37 -4.68
C ALA A 107 -15.85 -25.65 -6.19
N LEU A 108 -15.03 -24.87 -6.90
CA LEU A 108 -14.76 -25.11 -8.32
C LEU A 108 -14.07 -26.46 -8.56
N VAL A 109 -13.10 -26.82 -7.71
CA VAL A 109 -12.43 -28.13 -7.77
C VAL A 109 -13.43 -29.26 -7.51
N GLU A 110 -14.30 -29.11 -6.51
CA GLU A 110 -15.34 -30.09 -6.19
C GLU A 110 -16.32 -30.29 -7.36
N THR A 111 -16.80 -29.19 -7.98
CA THR A 111 -17.67 -29.27 -9.16
C THR A 111 -16.99 -29.95 -10.35
N ALA A 112 -15.69 -29.75 -10.54
CA ALA A 112 -14.94 -30.37 -11.63
C ALA A 112 -14.75 -31.88 -11.40
N SER A 113 -14.56 -32.32 -10.15
CA SER A 113 -14.50 -33.76 -9.81
C SER A 113 -15.82 -34.49 -10.09
N PHE A 114 -16.97 -33.89 -9.76
CA PHE A 114 -18.28 -34.50 -10.01
C PHE A 114 -18.61 -34.66 -11.51
N SER A 115 -18.03 -33.83 -12.39
CA SER A 115 -18.21 -33.96 -13.84
C SER A 115 -17.34 -35.03 -14.52
N SER A 116 -16.49 -35.74 -13.76
CA SER A 116 -15.52 -36.69 -14.29
C SER A 116 -15.81 -38.17 -14.00
N GLU A 117 -16.92 -38.49 -13.33
CA GLU A 117 -17.37 -39.88 -13.17
C GLU A 117 -18.02 -40.39 -14.47
N PRO A 118 -17.42 -41.38 -15.17
CA PRO A 118 -18.04 -41.98 -16.35
C PRO A 118 -19.14 -42.96 -15.96
N CYS A 119 -20.22 -42.95 -16.75
CA CYS A 119 -21.29 -43.94 -16.71
C CYS A 119 -20.83 -45.32 -17.19
#